data_AF-A0A3B9GU97-F1
#
_entry.id   AF-A0A3B9GU97-F1
#
_cell.length_a   1.000
_cell.length_b   1.000
_cell.length_c   1.000
_cell.angle_alpha   90.00
_cell.angle_beta   90.00
_cell.angle_gamma   90.00
#
_symmetry.space_group_name_H-M   'P 1'
#
loop_
_entity.id
_entity.type
_entity.pdbx_description
1 polymer ?
#
loop_
_entity_poly.entity_id
_entity_poly.type
_entity_poly.pdbx_seq_one_letter_code
_entity_poly.pdbx_strand_id
1 'polypeptide(L)' 'MAGSQRILVWDGALRLFHWSLVLLVAAMWWTAENGVMDWHRRMGMILVGLLTFRFVWGLIGSQTARFGSWRIGPSA' A
#
# COMPACT_ATOMS: atom_id res chain seq x y z
N MET A 1 -37.51 7.21 -0.33
CA MET A 1 -36.53 6.10 -0.50
C MET A 1 -35.15 6.70 -0.25
N ALA A 2 -34.53 6.40 0.89
CA ALA A 2 -33.17 6.89 1.16
C ALA A 2 -32.19 6.21 0.19
N GLY A 3 -31.55 6.98 -0.69
CA GLY A 3 -30.59 6.46 -1.66
C GLY A 3 -29.35 5.92 -0.96
N SER A 4 -28.85 4.75 -1.39
CA SER A 4 -27.62 4.18 -0.82
C SER A 4 -26.42 5.08 -1.15
N GLN A 5 -25.81 5.70 -0.14
CA GLN A 5 -24.57 6.46 -0.28
C GLN A 5 -23.40 5.48 -0.50
N ARG A 6 -22.75 5.56 -1.66
CA ARG A 6 -21.54 4.77 -1.97
C ARG A 6 -20.32 5.47 -1.38
N ILE A 7 -19.71 4.87 -0.37
CA ILE A 7 -18.50 5.39 0.28
C ILE A 7 -17.27 4.78 -0.38
N LEU A 8 -16.34 5.62 -0.81
CA LEU A 8 -15.03 5.18 -1.32
C LEU A 8 -14.15 4.74 -0.15
N VAL A 9 -14.10 3.43 0.09
CA VAL A 9 -13.28 2.83 1.16
C VAL A 9 -11.82 2.70 0.74
N TRP A 10 -11.58 2.48 -0.56
CA TRP A 10 -10.25 2.22 -1.08
C TRP A 10 -9.93 3.14 -2.25
N ASP A 11 -9.20 4.21 -1.94
CA ASP A 11 -8.78 5.20 -2.93
C ASP A 11 -7.75 4.64 -3.92
N GLY A 12 -7.60 5.33 -5.06
CA GLY A 12 -6.72 4.89 -6.14
C GLY A 12 -5.25 4.80 -5.74
N ALA A 13 -4.77 5.66 -4.84
CA ALA A 13 -3.39 5.68 -4.39
C ALA A 13 -3.06 4.44 -3.54
N LEU A 14 -3.96 4.03 -2.64
CA LEU A 14 -3.82 2.77 -1.90
C LEU A 14 -3.87 1.53 -2.80
N ARG A 15 -4.68 1.54 -3.87
CA ARG A 15 -4.71 0.45 -4.86
C ARG A 15 -3.40 0.37 -5.62
N LEU A 16 -2.89 1.51 -6.07
CA LEU A 16 -1.59 1.58 -6.74
C LEU A 16 -0.49 1.05 -5.83
N PHE A 17 -0.42 1.52 -4.58
CA PHE A 17 0.52 1.00 -3.59
C PHE A 17 0.43 -0.54 -3.45
N HIS A 18 -0.78 -1.07 -3.27
CA HIS A 18 -0.98 -2.49 -3.05
C HIS A 18 -0.55 -3.32 -4.26
N TRP A 19 -0.99 -2.97 -5.46
CA TRP A 19 -0.62 -3.71 -6.67
C TRP A 19 0.86 -3.55 -7.03
N SER A 20 1.45 -2.36 -6.84
CA SER A 20 2.89 -2.17 -6.97
C SER A 20 3.67 -3.04 -5.98
N LEU A 21 3.20 -3.17 -4.73
CA LEU A 21 3.82 -4.02 -3.72
C LEU A 21 3.79 -5.49 -4.15
N VAL A 22 2.65 -6.00 -4.62
CA VAL A 22 2.52 -7.38 -5.11
C VAL A 22 3.49 -7.66 -6.26
N LEU A 23 3.53 -6.78 -7.26
CA LEU A 23 4.45 -6.92 -8.40
C LEU A 23 5.91 -6.87 -7.96
N LEU A 24 6.25 -5.97 -7.04
CA LEU A 24 7.61 -5.79 -6.58
C LEU A 24 8.09 -6.99 -5.75
N VAL A 25 7.24 -7.56 -4.90
CA VAL A 25 7.55 -8.78 -4.15
C VAL A 25 7.76 -9.96 -5.09
N ALA A 26 6.91 -10.13 -6.11
CA ALA A 26 7.09 -11.19 -7.10
C ALA A 26 8.41 -11.03 -7.87
N ALA A 27 8.76 -9.81 -8.28
CA ALA A 27 10.01 -9.52 -8.97
C ALA A 27 11.24 -9.71 -8.07
N MET A 28 11.16 -9.32 -6.80
CA MET A 28 12.21 -9.55 -5.81
C MET A 28 12.42 -11.03 -5.54
N TRP A 29 11.36 -11.82 -5.43
CA TRP A 29 11.44 -13.27 -5.30
C TRP A 29 12.18 -13.88 -6.50
N TRP A 30 11.73 -13.56 -7.70
CA TRP A 30 12.32 -14.11 -8.92
C TRP A 30 13.80 -13.73 -9.08
N THR A 31 14.15 -12.47 -8.80
CA THR A 31 15.56 -12.02 -8.87
C THR A 31 16.45 -12.69 -7.82
N ALA A 32 15.92 -12.99 -6.63
CA ALA A 32 16.66 -13.74 -5.62
C ALA A 32 16.94 -15.18 -6.06
N GLU A 33 15.91 -15.88 -6.56
CA GLU A 33 16.03 -17.27 -7.01
C GLU A 33 16.98 -17.44 -8.19
N ASN A 34 17.04 -16.45 -9.10
CA ASN A 34 17.91 -16.47 -10.28
C ASN A 34 19.30 -15.87 -10.02
N GLY A 35 19.64 -15.53 -8.78
CA GLY A 35 20.94 -14.95 -8.43
C GLY A 35 21.20 -13.55 -8.98
N VAL A 36 20.17 -12.85 -9.45
CA VAL A 36 20.26 -11.50 -10.05
C VAL A 36 20.24 -10.43 -8.96
N MET A 37 21.24 -10.47 -8.07
CA MET A 37 21.25 -9.73 -6.81
C MET A 37 21.31 -8.20 -6.97
N ASP A 38 21.92 -7.69 -8.05
CA ASP A 38 21.95 -6.25 -8.31
C ASP A 38 20.56 -5.69 -8.61
N TRP A 39 19.74 -6.43 -9.36
CA TRP A 39 18.34 -6.06 -9.57
C TRP A 39 17.51 -6.23 -8.30
N HIS A 40 17.76 -7.29 -7.53
CA HIS A 40 17.11 -7.49 -6.23
C HIS A 40 17.34 -6.29 -5.28
N ARG A 41 18.59 -5.80 -5.18
CA ARG A 41 18.93 -4.61 -4.38
C ARG A 41 18.23 -3.35 -4.87
N ARG A 42 18.20 -3.12 -6.19
CA ARG A 42 17.47 -1.97 -6.79
C ARG A 42 15.98 -2.03 -6.48
N MET A 43 15.37 -3.20 -6.61
CA MET A 43 13.96 -3.42 -6.24
C MET A 43 13.72 -3.20 -4.75
N GLY A 44 14.66 -3.59 -3.88
CA GLY A 44 14.63 -3.27 -2.46
C GLY A 44 14.60 -1.76 -2.19
N MET A 45 15.38 -0.96 -2.92
CA MET A 45 15.32 0.51 -2.81
C MET A 45 13.96 1.07 -3.26
N ILE A 46 13.39 0.53 -4.34
CA ILE A 46 12.04 0.89 -4.79
C ILE A 46 11.01 0.53 -3.70
N LEU A 47 11.16 -0.62 -3.04
CA LEU A 47 10.26 -1.06 -1.96
C LEU A 47 10.30 -0.09 -0.78
N VAL A 48 11.49 0.36 -0.37
CA VAL A 48 11.64 1.36 0.69
C VAL A 48 10.95 2.68 0.29
N GLY A 49 11.11 3.13 -0.96
CA GLY A 49 10.40 4.30 -1.48
C GLY A 49 8.87 4.13 -1.45
N LEU A 50 8.38 2.95 -1.84
CA LEU A 50 6.96 2.61 -1.85
C LEU A 50 6.37 2.58 -0.43
N LEU A 51 7.13 2.03 0.55
CA LEU A 51 6.75 2.05 1.97
C LEU A 51 6.76 3.47 2.53
N THR A 52 7.74 4.30 2.17
CA THR A 52 7.79 5.71 2.56
C THR A 52 6.56 6.46 2.05
N PHE A 53 6.21 6.27 0.78
CA PHE A 53 4.96 6.78 0.21
C PHE A 53 3.74 6.33 1.04
N ARG A 54 3.68 5.06 1.43
CA ARG A 54 2.58 4.52 2.25
C ARG A 54 2.49 5.17 3.62
N PHE A 55 3.62 5.42 4.27
CA PHE A 55 3.66 6.11 5.56
C PHE A 55 3.13 7.54 5.41
N VAL A 56 3.62 8.30 4.44
CA VAL A 56 3.15 9.67 4.17
C VAL A 56 1.65 9.66 3.84
N TRP A 57 1.20 8.79 2.94
CA TRP A 57 -0.20 8.68 2.57
C TRP A 57 -1.10 8.24 3.73
N GLY A 58 -0.58 7.43 4.64
CA GLY A 58 -1.27 7.05 5.88
C GLY A 58 -1.40 8.18 6.91
N LEU A 59 -0.73 9.32 6.71
CA LEU A 59 -0.86 10.50 7.54
C LEU A 59 -1.75 11.56 6.89
N ILE A 60 -1.50 11.89 5.61
CA ILE A 60 -2.17 13.00 4.91
C ILE A 60 -3.27 12.57 3.93
N GLY A 61 -3.34 11.29 3.57
CA GLY A 61 -4.23 10.76 2.54
C GLY A 61 -5.72 10.78 2.90
N SER A 62 -6.52 10.03 2.15
CA SER A 62 -7.99 9.95 2.32
C SER A 62 -8.37 9.48 3.73
N GLN A 63 -9.61 9.77 4.16
CA GLN A 63 -10.06 9.37 5.51
C GLN A 63 -9.82 7.88 5.79
N THR A 64 -10.09 7.00 4.83
CA THR A 64 -9.91 5.55 4.99
C THR A 64 -8.45 5.09 4.84
N ALA A 65 -7.57 5.93 4.28
CA ALA A 65 -6.13 5.65 4.21
C ALA A 65 -5.39 5.93 5.53
N ARG A 66 -5.91 6.87 6.33
CA ARG A 66 -5.24 7.33 7.54
C ARG A 66 -5.17 6.26 8.61
N PHE A 67 -4.04 6.14 9.30
CA PHE A 67 -3.89 5.16 10.38
C PHE A 67 -4.85 5.41 11.55
N GLY A 68 -5.21 6.68 11.80
CA GLY A 68 -6.10 7.07 12.90
C GLY A 68 -7.61 6.92 12.63
N SER A 69 -8.04 6.62 11.40
CA SER A 69 -9.47 6.39 11.12
C SER A 69 -9.94 4.98 11.45
N TRP A 70 -9.01 4.13 11.88
CA TRP A 70 -9.28 2.80 12.39
C TRP A 70 -9.95 2.94 13.75
N ARG A 71 -11.28 2.92 13.78
CA ARG A 71 -12.05 2.70 15.01
C ARG A 71 -11.88 1.24 15.43
N ILE A 72 -10.76 0.95 16.08
CA ILE A 72 -10.55 -0.32 16.79
C ILE A 72 -11.13 -0.11 18.19
N GLY A 73 -12.40 -0.47 18.35
CA GLY A 73 -13.06 -0.49 19.65
C GLY A 73 -14.58 -0.60 19.49
N PRO A 74 -15.25 -1.56 20.16
CA PRO A 74 -16.69 -1.44 20.35
C PRO A 74 -16.93 -0.17 21.18
N SER A 75 -17.69 0.76 20.64
CA SER A 75 -18.31 1.80 21.47
C SER A 75 -19.28 1.09 22.41
N ALA A 76 -18.87 0.90 23.65
CA ALA A 76 -19.75 0.64 24.78
C ALA A 76 -20.42 1.96 25.20
#